data_AF-A0A7X8HJ13-F1
#
_entry.id   AF-A0A7X8HJ13-F1
#
_cell.length_a   1.000
_cell.length_b   1.000
_cell.length_c   1.000
_cell.angle_alpha   90.00
_cell.angle_beta   90.00
_cell.angle_gamma   90.00
#
_symmetry.space_group_name_H-M   'P 1'
#
loop_
_entity.id
_entity.type
_entity.pdbx_description
1 polymer ?
#
loop_
_entity_poly.entity_id
_entity_poly.type
_entity_poly.pdbx_seq_one_letter_code
_entity_poly.pdbx_strand_id
1 'polypeptide(L)' 'MTLPLSTLADWVGQCGYALQPLVDALREEVLQKPVLHADETPIKVLRADKDRKTHRAYLWAYAPSIHEGLNAVI' A
#
# COMPACT_ATOMS: atom_id res chain seq x y z
N MET A 1 8.01 8.04 -29.83
CA MET A 1 8.46 6.78 -29.22
C MET A 1 7.75 6.63 -27.90
N THR A 2 6.91 5.62 -27.72
CA THR A 2 6.11 5.40 -26.50
C THR A 2 6.79 4.38 -25.61
N LEU A 3 7.02 4.69 -24.34
CA LEU A 3 7.57 3.74 -23.38
C LEU A 3 6.56 2.60 -23.14
N PRO A 4 6.97 1.32 -23.14
CA PRO A 4 6.06 0.22 -22.80
C PRO A 4 5.48 0.37 -21.39
N LEU A 5 4.21 0.01 -21.21
CA LEU A 5 3.55 0.04 -19.90
C LEU A 5 4.25 -0.88 -18.88
N SER A 6 4.80 -2.01 -19.34
CA SER A 6 5.59 -2.91 -18.50
C SER A 6 6.81 -2.21 -17.91
N THR A 7 7.52 -1.41 -18.69
CA THR A 7 8.68 -0.64 -18.21
C THR A 7 8.28 0.38 -17.15
N LEU A 8 7.15 1.08 -17.35
CA LEU A 8 6.61 2.00 -16.35
C LEU A 8 6.21 1.26 -15.07
N ALA A 9 5.53 0.11 -15.19
CA ALA A 9 5.11 -0.70 -14.05
C ALA A 9 6.32 -1.23 -13.26
N ASP A 10 7.36 -1.70 -13.95
CA ASP A 10 8.59 -2.19 -13.32
C ASP A 10 9.27 -1.08 -12.52
N TRP A 11 9.33 0.15 -13.04
CA TRP A 11 9.89 1.30 -12.33
C TRP A 11 9.08 1.67 -11.09
N VAL A 12 7.75 1.71 -11.20
CA VAL A 12 6.87 1.94 -10.04
C VAL A 12 7.09 0.86 -8.98
N GLY A 13 7.23 -0.40 -9.39
CA GLY A 13 7.55 -1.51 -8.49
C GLY A 13 8.88 -1.34 -7.76
N GLN A 14 9.95 -0.93 -8.48
CA GLN A 14 11.25 -0.67 -7.87
C GLN A 14 11.22 0.50 -6.89
N CYS A 15 10.52 1.58 -7.23
CA CYS A 15 10.32 2.70 -6.30
C CYS A 15 9.58 2.25 -5.04
N GLY A 16 8.52 1.45 -5.18
CA GLY A 16 7.80 0.88 -4.04
C GLY A 16 8.70 0.03 -3.14
N TYR A 17 9.50 -0.86 -3.73
CA TYR A 17 10.47 -1.68 -2.98
C TYR A 17 11.51 -0.83 -2.25
N ALA A 18 12.06 0.20 -2.90
CA ALA A 18 13.05 1.09 -2.29
C ALA A 18 12.47 1.91 -1.12
N LEU A 19 11.18 2.23 -1.15
CA LEU A 19 10.48 2.97 -0.08
C LEU A 19 10.04 2.08 1.09
N GLN A 20 10.15 0.74 0.98
CA GLN A 20 9.70 -0.19 2.01
C GLN A 20 10.23 0.13 3.42
N PRO A 21 11.52 0.46 3.63
CA PRO A 21 12.02 0.79 4.96
C PRO A 21 11.33 2.01 5.60
N LEU A 22 10.91 2.99 4.80
CA LEU A 22 10.18 4.15 5.29
C LEU A 22 8.74 3.77 5.68
N VAL A 23 8.10 2.92 4.88
CA VAL A 23 6.76 2.39 5.19
C VAL A 23 6.78 1.59 6.49
N ASP A 24 7.81 0.77 6.70
CA ASP A 24 7.95 -0.04 7.91
C ASP A 24 8.18 0.85 9.15
N ALA A 25 9.06 1.85 9.06
CA ALA A 25 9.26 2.82 10.14
C ALA A 25 7.98 3.62 10.45
N LEU A 26 7.26 4.07 9.42
CA LEU A 26 6.01 4.79 9.61
C LEU A 26 4.94 3.89 10.23
N ARG A 27 4.91 2.60 9.87
CA ARG A 27 4.01 1.61 10.46
C ARG A 27 4.27 1.45 11.95
N GLU A 28 5.52 1.34 12.37
CA GLU A 28 5.86 1.26 13.79
C GLU A 28 5.31 2.46 14.56
N GLU A 29 5.54 3.67 14.07
CA GLU A 29 5.07 4.92 14.69
C GLU A 29 3.54 5.05 14.73
N VAL A 30 2.86 4.69 13.64
CA VAL A 30 1.40 4.73 13.56
C VAL A 30 0.79 3.73 14.54
N LEU A 31 1.31 2.51 14.62
CA LEU A 31 0.74 1.47 15.50
C LEU A 31 0.94 1.74 17.00
N GLN A 32 1.79 2.70 17.40
CA GLN A 32 1.88 3.17 18.79
C GLN A 32 0.77 4.15 19.17
N LYS A 33 -0.06 4.62 18.23
CA LYS A 33 -1.08 5.62 18.52
C LYS A 33 -2.28 5.02 19.25
N PRO A 34 -2.88 5.76 20.21
CA PRO A 34 -3.99 5.27 21.02
C PRO A 34 -5.28 5.04 20.21
N VAL A 35 -5.46 5.76 19.10
CA VAL A 35 -6.63 5.65 18.22
C VAL A 35 -6.17 5.62 16.76
N LEU A 36 -6.69 4.63 16.03
CA LEU A 36 -6.45 4.45 14.60
C LEU A 36 -7.78 4.40 13.84
N HIS A 37 -7.82 5.08 12.70
CA HIS A 37 -8.83 4.91 11.68
C HIS A 37 -8.35 3.85 10.69
N ALA A 38 -9.15 2.81 10.48
CA ALA A 38 -8.90 1.79 9.48
C ALA A 38 -9.96 1.87 8.38
N ASP A 39 -9.55 1.85 7.13
CA ASP A 39 -10.43 1.77 5.97
C ASP A 39 -10.12 0.52 5.15
N GLU A 40 -11.15 -0.26 4.82
CA GLU A 40 -11.07 -1.43 3.96
C GLU A 40 -11.60 -1.07 2.56
N THR A 41 -10.72 -1.13 1.57
CA THR A 41 -11.10 -0.93 0.17
C THR A 41 -10.94 -2.24 -0.62
N PRO A 42 -12.03 -2.85 -1.13
CA PRO A 42 -11.95 -4.07 -1.92
C PRO A 42 -11.38 -3.80 -3.32
N ILE A 43 -10.37 -4.58 -3.71
CA ILE A 43 -9.70 -4.48 -5.01
C ILE A 43 -9.75 -5.79 -5.78
N LYS A 44 -9.69 -5.69 -7.11
CA LYS A 44 -9.63 -6.86 -8.02
C LYS A 44 -8.17 -7.12 -8.38
N VAL A 45 -7.65 -8.28 -8.00
CA VAL A 45 -6.25 -8.66 -8.24
C VAL A 45 -6.18 -9.92 -9.10
N LEU A 46 -5.29 -9.91 -10.09
CA LEU A 46 -4.97 -11.12 -10.86
C LEU A 46 -4.15 -12.06 -10.00
N ARG A 47 -4.58 -13.32 -9.88
CA ARG A 47 -3.72 -14.34 -9.25
C ARG A 47 -2.53 -14.65 -10.14
N ALA A 48 -1.37 -14.85 -9.51
CA ALA A 48 -0.16 -15.33 -10.17
C ALA A 48 -0.22 -16.84 -10.51
N ASP A 49 -1.34 -17.51 -10.23
CA ASP A 49 -1.54 -18.92 -10.56
C ASP A 49 -1.87 -19.14 -12.04
N LYS A 50 -1.79 -20.40 -12.49
CA LYS A 50 -1.95 -20.79 -13.90
C LYS A 50 -3.30 -20.38 -14.50
N ASP A 51 -4.33 -20.21 -13.68
CA ASP A 51 -5.69 -19.92 -14.11
C ASP A 51 -5.93 -18.42 -14.39
N ARG A 52 -5.01 -17.53 -13.96
CA ARG A 52 -5.09 -16.06 -14.14
C ARG A 52 -6.44 -15.46 -13.75
N LYS A 53 -7.19 -16.12 -12.86
CA LYS A 53 -8.52 -15.66 -12.45
C LYS A 53 -8.36 -14.43 -11.56
N THR A 54 -9.20 -13.43 -11.82
CA THR A 54 -9.33 -12.27 -10.93
C THR A 54 -9.99 -12.72 -9.63
N HIS A 55 -9.36 -12.40 -8.50
CA HIS A 55 -9.93 -12.59 -7.18
C HIS A 55 -10.08 -11.26 -6.46
N ARG A 56 -11.01 -11.21 -5.50
CA ARG A 56 -11.16 -10.08 -4.60
C ARG A 56 -10.03 -10.14 -3.58
N ALA A 57 -9.28 -9.06 -3.46
CA ALA A 57 -8.37 -8.78 -2.37
C ALA A 57 -8.83 -7.49 -1.66
N TYR A 58 -8.18 -7.16 -0.56
CA TYR A 58 -8.52 -6.00 0.26
C TYR A 58 -7.26 -5.18 0.50
N LEU A 59 -7.37 -3.87 0.27
CA LEU A 59 -6.39 -2.89 0.70
C LEU A 59 -6.89 -2.31 2.03
N TRP A 60 -5.98 -2.26 3.01
CA TRP A 60 -6.25 -1.66 4.31
C TRP A 60 -5.39 -0.42 4.46
N ALA A 61 -6.03 0.70 4.76
CA ALA A 61 -5.34 1.94 5.09
C ALA A 61 -5.50 2.24 6.58
N TYR A 62 -4.41 2.60 7.26
CA TYR A 62 -4.44 3.02 8.66
C TYR A 62 -3.93 4.43 8.82
N ALA A 63 -4.69 5.25 9.54
CA ALA A 63 -4.33 6.63 9.85
C ALA A 63 -4.50 6.90 11.36
N PRO A 64 -3.58 7.64 12.00
CA PRO A 64 -3.77 8.11 13.36
C PRO A 64 -4.90 9.16 13.42
N SER A 65 -5.47 9.35 14.61
CA SER A 65 -6.48 10.38 14.83
C SER A 65 -5.95 11.79 14.51
N ILE A 66 -6.84 12.71 14.13
CA ILE A 66 -6.55 14.14 13.95
C ILE A 66 -5.99 14.83 15.21
N HIS A 67 -6.11 14.17 16.37
CA HIS A 67 -5.58 14.66 17.65
C HIS A 67 -4.11 14.27 17.86
N GLU A 68 -3.56 13.39 17.03
CA GLU A 68 -2.15 13.07 17.01
C GLU A 68 -1.38 14.11 16.20
N GLY A 69 -0.18 14.49 16.64
CA GLY A 69 0.71 15.38 15.87
C GLY A 69 1.32 14.73 14.62
N LEU A 70 0.96 13.48 14.31
CA LEU A 70 1.48 12.68 13.21
C LEU A 70 0.46 12.65 12.08
N ASN A 71 0.82 13.20 10.91
CA ASN A 71 0.01 13.08 9.69
C ASN A 71 0.57 11.94 8.85
N ALA A 72 -0.07 10.77 8.91
CA ALA A 72 0.42 9.55 8.27
C ALA A 72 -0.74 8.68 7.76
N VAL A 73 -0.48 7.95 6.68
CA VAL A 73 -1.30 6.83 6.23
C VAL A 73 -0.37 5.71 5.81
N ILE A 74 -0.63 4.50 6.29
CA ILE A 74 0.08 3.27 5.91
C ILE A 74 -0.87 2.23 5.31
#